data_AF-A0AAN6MAB1-F1
#
_entry.id   AF-A0AAN6MAB1-F1
#
_cell.length_a   1.000
_cell.length_b   1.000
_cell.length_c   1.000
_cell.angle_alpha   90.00
_cell.angle_beta   90.00
_cell.angle_gamma   90.00
#
_symmetry.space_group_name_H-M   'P 1'
#
loop_
_entity.id
_entity.type
_entity.pdbx_description
1 polymer ?
#
loop_
_entity_poly.entity_id
_entity_poly.type
_entity_poly.pdbx_seq_one_letter_code
_entity_poly.pdbx_strand_id
1 'polypeptide(L)' 'LYVLRCRLLEDGPGKGLVRVRDHVIVLGEVVEILEGEGARAEGVESFGLLYADRRYRQLGKCITPER' A
#
# COMPACT_ATOMS: atom_id res chain seq x y z
N LEU A 1 8.10 4.36 -8.16
CA LEU A 1 6.85 4.08 -7.41
C LEU A 1 6.13 2.92 -8.08
N TYR A 2 5.35 2.10 -7.38
CA TYR A 2 4.53 1.06 -8.02
C TYR A 2 3.05 1.35 -7.80
N VAL A 3 2.22 1.07 -8.79
CA VAL A 3 0.76 1.18 -8.72
C VAL A 3 0.16 -0.21 -8.87
N LEU A 4 -0.71 -0.58 -7.93
CA LEU A 4 -1.46 -1.83 -8.01
C LEU A 4 -2.79 -1.54 -8.70
N ARG A 5 -3.03 -2.17 -9.85
CA ARG A 5 -4.35 -2.20 -10.47
C ARG A 5 -5.12 -3.35 -9.82
N CYS A 6 -6.25 -3.03 -9.20
CA CYS A 6 -7.07 -4.00 -8.50
C CYS A 6 -8.49 -4.06 -9.08
N ARG A 7 -9.10 -5.24 -9.03
CA ARG A 7 -10.52 -5.48 -9.27
C ARG A 7 -11.19 -5.85 -7.95
N LEU A 8 -12.43 -5.41 -7.72
CA LEU A 8 -13.16 -5.77 -6.50
C LEU A 8 -13.33 -7.30 -6.43
N LEU A 9 -13.09 -7.88 -5.25
CA LEU A 9 -13.20 -9.32 -5.01
C LEU A 9 -14.66 -9.72 -4.78
N GLU A 10 -15.39 -9.99 -5.86
CA GLU A 10 -16.84 -10.22 -5.83
C GLU A 10 -17.27 -11.55 -5.20
N ASP A 11 -16.38 -12.54 -5.20
CA ASP A 11 -16.57 -13.88 -4.64
C ASP A 11 -16.21 -13.99 -3.15
N GLY A 12 -15.74 -12.90 -2.54
CA GLY A 12 -15.41 -12.82 -1.12
C GLY A 12 -16.60 -12.44 -0.20
N PRO A 13 -16.38 -12.45 1.13
CA PRO A 13 -17.34 -11.95 2.10
C PRO A 13 -17.82 -10.53 1.76
N GLY A 14 -19.12 -10.28 1.89
CA GLY A 14 -19.70 -8.97 1.57
C GLY A 14 -19.50 -8.52 0.11
N LYS A 15 -19.25 -9.46 -0.82
CA LYS A 15 -18.90 -9.16 -2.22
C LYS A 15 -17.68 -8.21 -2.33
N GLY A 16 -16.71 -8.41 -1.44
CA GLY A 16 -15.48 -7.62 -1.38
C GLY A 16 -15.61 -6.32 -0.59
N LEU A 17 -16.80 -5.99 -0.07
CA LEU A 17 -17.04 -4.80 0.76
C LEU A 17 -17.55 -5.21 2.14
N VAL A 18 -16.69 -5.13 3.15
CA VAL A 18 -17.03 -5.50 4.53
C VAL A 18 -17.11 -4.25 5.38
N ARG A 19 -18.32 -3.90 5.83
CA ARG A 19 -18.54 -2.74 6.70
C ARG A 19 -18.10 -3.03 8.13
N VAL A 20 -17.26 -2.18 8.69
CA VAL A 20 -16.77 -2.23 10.08
C VAL A 20 -16.97 -0.86 10.72
N ARG A 21 -18.08 -0.72 11.47
CA ARG A 21 -18.52 0.55 12.06
C ARG A 21 -18.62 1.66 11.01
N ASP A 22 -17.73 2.64 11.08
CA ASP A 22 -17.59 3.81 10.23
C ASP A 22 -16.66 3.60 9.03
N HIS A 23 -16.06 2.41 8.89
CA HIS A 23 -15.14 2.05 7.81
C HIS A 23 -15.71 0.95 6.92
N VAL A 24 -15.16 0.84 5.70
CA VAL A 24 -15.39 -0.30 4.80
C VAL A 24 -14.03 -0.90 4.46
N ILE A 25 -13.85 -2.17 4.81
CA ILE A 25 -12.72 -2.96 4.34
C ILE A 25 -13.04 -3.36 2.90
N VAL A 26 -12.16 -2.97 1.97
CA VAL A 26 -12.28 -3.27 0.54
C VAL A 26 -11.28 -4.37 0.21
N LEU A 27 -11.78 -5.51 -0.29
CA LEU A 27 -10.97 -6.63 -0.75
C LEU A 27 -10.83 -6.52 -2.28
N GLY A 28 -9.60 -6.43 -2.76
CA GLY A 28 -9.31 -6.32 -4.19
C GLY A 28 -8.32 -7.39 -4.64
N GLU A 29 -8.63 -8.05 -5.76
CA GLU A 29 -7.70 -8.90 -6.49
C GLU A 29 -6.73 -8.01 -7.27
N VAL A 30 -5.42 -8.21 -7.09
CA VAL A 30 -4.40 -7.51 -7.87
C VAL A 30 -4.36 -8.11 -9.28
N VAL A 31 -4.76 -7.33 -10.28
CA VAL A 31 -4.76 -7.77 -11.69
C VAL A 31 -3.49 -7.35 -12.42
N GLU A 32 -2.78 -6.33 -11.94
CA GLU A 32 -1.54 -5.83 -12.55
C GLU A 32 -0.73 -4.98 -11.57
N ILE A 33 0.59 -4.95 -11.75
CA ILE A 33 1.51 -4.05 -11.07
C ILE A 33 2.16 -3.15 -12.13
N LEU A 34 1.87 -1.85 -12.06
CA LEU A 34 2.41 -0.85 -12.97
C LEU A 34 3.59 -0.13 -12.33
N GLU A 35 4.63 0.11 -13.12
CA GLU A 35 5.76 0.92 -12.69
C GLU A 35 5.44 2.40 -12.93
N GLY A 36 5.43 3.17 -11.83
CA GLY A 36 5.33 4.62 -11.89
C GLY A 36 6.67 5.27 -12.19
N GLU A 37 6.63 6.56 -12.55
CA GLU A 37 7.82 7.35 -12.86
C GLU A 37 8.90 7.20 -11.79
N GLY A 38 10.16 7.03 -12.22
CA GLY A 38 11.30 6.85 -11.34
C GLY A 38 11.42 5.48 -10.65
N ALA A 39 10.56 4.49 -10.94
CA ALA A 39 10.70 3.14 -10.37
C ALA A 39 12.04 2.45 -10.70
N ARG A 40 12.67 2.83 -11.82
CA ARG A 40 13.96 2.30 -12.29
C ARG A 40 14.96 3.40 -12.64
N ALA A 41 14.78 4.62 -12.13
CA ALA A 41 15.73 5.69 -12.39
C ALA A 41 17.07 5.34 -11.73
N GLU A 42 18.13 5.22 -12.52
CA GLU A 42 19.48 4.99 -12.02
C GLU A 42 19.86 6.09 -11.02
N GLY A 43 20.34 5.69 -9.84
CA GLY A 43 20.71 6.60 -8.75
C GLY A 43 19.55 7.08 -7.85
N VAL A 44 18.31 6.64 -8.08
CA VAL A 44 17.16 6.95 -7.21
C VAL A 44 16.82 5.72 -6.36
N GLU A 45 17.11 5.76 -5.05
CA GLU A 45 16.68 4.71 -4.13
C GLU A 45 15.15 4.64 -4.06
N SER A 46 14.60 3.43 -4.20
CA SER A 46 13.18 3.20 -3.96
C SER A 46 12.87 3.44 -2.48
N PHE A 47 11.93 4.34 -2.18
CA PHE A 47 11.51 4.61 -0.81
C PHE A 47 10.06 4.20 -0.56
N GLY A 48 9.80 3.65 0.62
CA GLY A 48 8.43 3.46 1.13
C GLY A 48 7.97 4.67 1.91
N LEU A 49 6.76 5.16 1.65
CA LEU A 49 6.11 6.18 2.47
C LEU A 49 5.31 5.49 3.58
N LEU A 50 5.56 5.88 4.83
CA LEU A 50 4.84 5.41 6.01
C LEU A 50 4.08 6.57 6.64
N TYR A 51 2.91 6.28 7.20
CA TYR A 51 2.15 7.23 8.00
C TYR A 51 1.84 6.61 9.37
N ALA A 52 2.35 7.22 10.43
CA ALA A 52 2.16 6.79 11.82
C ALA A 52 2.23 8.01 12.75
N ASP A 53 1.51 7.98 13.87
CA ASP A 53 1.44 9.08 14.85
C ASP A 53 1.05 10.45 14.24
N ARG A 54 0.20 10.42 13.21
CA ARG A 54 -0.18 11.60 12.42
C ARG A 54 1.00 12.29 11.71
N ARG A 55 2.05 11.54 11.37
CA ARG A 55 3.25 12.05 10.70
C ARG A 55 3.67 11.13 9.55
N TYR A 56 4.11 11.75 8.46
CA TYR A 56 4.76 11.04 7.35
C TYR A 56 6.20 10.69 7.71
N ARG A 57 6.63 9.49 7.30
CA ARG A 57 7.94 8.91 7.57
C ARG A 57 8.42 8.17 6.32
N GLN A 58 9.74 8.00 6.18
CA GLN A 58 10.35 7.18 5.12
C GLN A 58 10.75 5.82 5.70
N LEU A 59 10.38 4.73 5.03
CA LEU A 59 10.82 3.38 5.38
C LEU A 59 12.36 3.30 5.28
N GLY A 60 13.03 2.74 6.29
CA GLY A 60 14.50 2.68 6.37
C GLY A 60 15.17 3.78 7.20
N LYS A 61 14.41 4.78 7.69
CA LYS A 61 14.91 5.84 8.60
C LYS A 61 14.25 5.83 9.99
N CYS A 62 13.52 4.77 10.34
CA CYS A 62 12.81 4.64 11.62
C CYS A 62 13.51 3.63 12.54
N ILE A 63 13.72 4.04 13.79
CA ILE A 63 14.45 3.38 14.88
C ILE A 63 13.99 1.93 15.07
N THR A 64 14.92 0.98 14.90
CA THR A 64 14.79 -0.38 15.44
C THR A 64 15.16 -0.31 16.94
N PRO A 65 14.35 -0.83 17.87
CA PRO A 65 14.84 -1.06 19.22
C PRO A 65 15.93 -2.13 19.14
N GLU A 66 17.12 -1.82 19.66
CA GLU A 66 18.19 -2.79 19.83
C GLU A 66 17.69 -3.95 20.72
N ARG A 67 17.94 -5.18 20.27
CA ARG A 67 17.78 -6.38 21.10
C ARG A 67 19.04 -6.62 21.90
#